data_AF-A0A560JFS8-F1
#
_entry.id   AF-A0A560JFS8-F1
#
_cell.length_a   1.000
_cell.length_b   1.000
_cell.length_c   1.000
_cell.angle_alpha   90.00
_cell.angle_beta   90.00
_cell.angle_gamma   90.00
#
_symmetry.space_group_name_H-M   'P 1'
#
loop_
_entity.id
_entity.type
_entity.pdbx_description
1 polymer ?
#
loop_
_entity_poly.entity_id
_entity_poly.type
_entity_poly.pdbx_seq_one_letter_code
_entity_poly.pdbx_strand_id
1 'polypeptide(L)' 'MTDIARLSRGAFYWVLVRSSTKDPEWQPARFAGVAGHSLAARWDFIGFNRDVGHHFVEVVEIGPELAKGP' A
#
# COMPACT_ATOMS: atom_id res chain seq x y z
N MET A 1 9.54 -8.43 -3.62
CA MET A 1 8.68 -7.69 -4.56
C MET A 1 7.52 -8.54 -5.09
N THR A 2 6.31 -8.23 -4.64
CA THR A 2 5.04 -8.80 -5.12
C THR A 2 4.56 -8.05 -6.37
N ASP A 3 4.15 -8.78 -7.41
CA ASP A 3 3.59 -8.19 -8.62
C ASP A 3 2.15 -7.70 -8.40
N ILE A 4 1.87 -6.46 -8.78
CA ILE A 4 0.56 -5.81 -8.68
C ILE A 4 -0.54 -6.56 -9.45
N ALA A 5 -0.18 -7.26 -10.52
CA ALA A 5 -1.11 -8.09 -11.30
C ALA A 5 -1.63 -9.31 -10.51
N ARG A 6 -0.96 -9.67 -9.41
CA ARG A 6 -1.30 -10.83 -8.57
C ARG A 6 -2.06 -10.46 -7.30
N LEU A 7 -2.33 -9.18 -7.07
CA LEU A 7 -2.99 -8.74 -5.86
C LEU A 7 -4.48 -9.03 -5.88
N SER A 8 -4.99 -9.47 -4.74
CA SER A 8 -6.42 -9.65 -4.52
C SER A 8 -7.02 -8.35 -4.00
N ARG A 9 -8.03 -7.84 -4.71
CA ARG A 9 -8.77 -6.66 -4.24
C ARG A 9 -9.42 -6.95 -2.89
N GLY A 10 -9.21 -6.05 -1.93
CA GLY A 10 -9.69 -6.17 -0.55
C GLY A 10 -8.74 -6.91 0.38
N ALA A 11 -7.68 -7.55 -0.12
CA ALA A 11 -6.64 -8.15 0.71
C ALA A 11 -5.67 -7.08 1.23
N PHE A 12 -5.03 -7.39 2.35
CA PHE A 12 -4.08 -6.51 3.01
C PHE A 12 -2.67 -6.95 2.68
N TYR A 13 -1.81 -5.99 2.35
CA TYR A 13 -0.41 -6.22 2.04
C TYR A 13 0.45 -5.26 2.86
N TRP A 14 1.68 -5.67 3.14
CA TRP A 14 2.72 -4.70 3.49
C TRP A 14 3.08 -3.90 2.24
N VAL A 15 3.09 -2.58 2.34
CA VAL A 15 3.52 -1.68 1.27
C VAL A 15 4.60 -0.73 1.80
N LEU A 16 5.70 -0.63 1.07
CA LEU A 16 6.74 0.35 1.36
C LEU A 16 6.28 1.68 0.79
N VAL A 17 5.99 2.63 1.67
CA VAL A 17 5.55 3.96 1.27
C VAL A 17 6.69 4.94 1.38
N ARG A 18 6.83 5.79 0.36
CA ARG A 18 7.67 6.98 0.40
C ARG A 18 6.79 8.21 0.56
N SER A 19 7.19 9.10 1.46
CA SER A 19 6.62 10.44 1.59
C SER A 19 7.70 11.49 1.31
N SER A 20 7.29 12.73 1.06
CA SER A 20 8.24 13.84 0.87
C SER A 20 8.97 14.27 2.15
N THR A 21 8.50 13.83 3.33
CA THR A 21 8.94 14.35 4.63
C THR A 21 9.55 13.30 5.55
N LYS A 22 9.48 12.02 5.19
CA LYS A 22 9.97 10.92 6.00
C LYS A 22 10.65 9.89 5.11
N ASP A 23 11.58 9.15 5.72
CA ASP A 23 12.17 7.99 5.10
C ASP A 23 11.11 6.94 4.74
N PRO A 24 11.34 6.12 3.69
CA PRO A 24 10.41 5.08 3.32
C PRO A 24 10.14 4.11 4.47
N GLU A 25 8.87 3.81 4.71
CA GLU A 25 8.44 2.92 5.80
C GLU A 25 7.44 1.87 5.32
N TRP A 26 7.49 0.68 5.91
CA TRP A 26 6.52 -0.39 5.63
C TRP A 26 5.23 -0.14 6.39
N GLN A 27 4.12 -0.09 5.67
CA GLN A 27 2.79 0.17 6.22
C GLN A 27 1.79 -0.89 5.74
N PRO A 28 0.83 -1.30 6.58
CA PRO A 28 -0.23 -2.18 6.16
C PRO A 28 -1.26 -1.38 5.32
N ALA A 29 -1.55 -1.86 4.12
CA ALA A 29 -2.57 -1.25 3.27
C ALA A 29 -3.46 -2.29 2.61
N ARG A 30 -4.74 -1.94 2.47
CA ARG A 30 -5.71 -2.72 1.71
C ARG A 30 -5.61 -2.36 0.24
N PHE A 31 -5.48 -3.37 -0.62
CA PHE A 31 -5.53 -3.12 -2.06
C PHE A 31 -6.97 -2.83 -2.50
N ALA A 32 -7.23 -1.60 -2.96
CA ALA A 32 -8.54 -1.14 -3.42
C ALA A 32 -8.63 -1.00 -4.95
N GLY A 33 -7.50 -1.13 -5.65
CA GLY A 33 -7.40 -1.04 -7.11
C GLY A 33 -7.96 -2.25 -7.87
N VAL A 34 -7.87 -2.15 -9.19
CA VAL A 34 -8.07 -3.29 -10.11
C VAL A 34 -6.70 -3.90 -10.37
N ALA A 35 -6.58 -5.22 -10.28
CA ALA A 35 -5.33 -5.92 -10.59
C ALA A 35 -4.91 -5.63 -12.04
N GLY A 36 -3.66 -5.17 -12.21
CA GLY A 36 -3.11 -4.74 -13.50
C GLY A 36 -2.03 -3.68 -13.32
N HIS A 37 -1.14 -3.53 -14.30
CA HIS A 37 0.05 -2.66 -14.26
C HIS A 37 -0.24 -1.14 -14.27
N SER A 38 -1.34 -0.69 -13.68
CA SER A 38 -1.70 0.72 -13.66
C SER A 38 -0.99 1.47 -12.53
N LEU A 39 -0.37 2.61 -12.87
CA LEU A 39 0.15 3.63 -11.95
C LEU A 39 -0.92 4.19 -10.99
N ALA A 40 -2.20 3.86 -11.19
CA ALA A 40 -3.34 4.32 -10.41
C ALA A 40 -3.89 3.26 -9.43
N ALA A 41 -3.05 2.32 -8.98
CA ALA A 41 -3.43 1.37 -7.94
C ALA A 41 -3.86 2.12 -6.68
N ARG A 42 -5.13 1.94 -6.30
CA ARG A 42 -5.70 2.55 -5.09
C ARG A 42 -5.39 1.68 -3.88
N TRP A 43 -4.97 2.33 -2.80
CA TRP A 43 -4.63 1.71 -1.53
C TRP A 43 -5.36 2.41 -0.40
N ASP A 44 -5.95 1.63 0.51
CA ASP A 44 -6.50 2.16 1.76
C ASP A 44 -5.54 1.81 2.90
N PHE A 45 -4.82 2.80 3.41
CA PHE A 45 -3.89 2.60 4.51
C PHE A 45 -4.61 2.50 5.86
N ILE A 46 -4.24 1.53 6.69
CA ILE A 46 -4.79 1.40 8.05
C ILE A 46 -3.92 2.20 9.01
N GLY A 47 -4.50 3.16 9.72
CA GLY A 47 -3.79 3.91 10.76
C GLY A 47 -2.84 4.99 10.25
N PHE A 48 -2.89 5.32 8.96
CA PHE A 48 -2.19 6.51 8.46
C PHE A 48 -2.82 7.74 9.09
N ASN A 49 -2.08 8.37 10.00
CA ASN A 49 -2.59 9.44 10.84
C ASN A 49 -3.07 10.59 9.96
N ARG A 50 -4.28 11.08 10.21
CA ARG A 50 -4.89 12.21 9.48
C ARG A 50 -4.07 13.51 9.58
N ASP A 51 -3.12 13.57 10.53
CA ASP A 51 -2.16 14.67 10.69
C ASP A 51 -1.17 14.80 9.53
N VAL A 52 -1.10 13.83 8.63
CA VAL A 52 -0.36 13.93 7.36
C VAL A 52 -1.25 14.56 6.29
N GLY A 53 -1.73 15.77 6.59
CA GLY A 53 -2.34 16.62 5.57
C GLY A 53 -1.31 16.89 4.47
N HIS A 54 -1.57 16.38 3.26
CA HIS A 54 -0.89 16.77 2.01
C HIS A 54 0.54 16.27 1.77
N HIS A 55 0.86 15.01 2.07
CA HIS A 55 2.09 14.40 1.53
C HIS A 55 1.76 13.35 0.48
N PHE A 56 2.36 13.47 -0.70
CA PHE A 56 2.28 12.47 -1.75
C PHE A 56 2.84 11.16 -1.20
N VAL A 57 1.98 10.15 -1.08
CA VAL A 57 2.35 8.80 -0.65
C VAL A 57 2.51 7.97 -1.90
N GLU A 58 3.74 7.59 -2.21
CA GLU A 58 4.06 6.68 -3.30
C GLU A 58 4.28 5.27 -2.74
N VAL A 59 3.62 4.27 -3.31
CA VAL A 59 3.94 2.87 -3.03
C VAL A 59 5.14 2.48 -3.90
N VAL A 60 6.28 2.25 -3.25
CA VAL A 60 7.55 1.91 -3.90
C VAL A 60 7.70 0.39 -4.07
N GLU A 61 7.32 -0.36 -3.04
CA GLU A 61 7.38 -1.82 -3.06
C GLU A 61 6.14 -2.43 -2.39
N ILE A 62 5.74 -3.60 -2.89
CA ILE A 62 4.66 -4.41 -2.32
C ILE A 62 5.31 -5.67 -1.73
N GLY A 63 5.09 -5.85 -0.44
CA GLY A 63 5.56 -6.95 0.37
C GLY A 63 4.56 -8.12 0.38
N PRO A 64 4.70 -9.06 1.34
CA PRO A 64 3.80 -10.20 1.44
C PRO A 64 2.39 -9.78 1.85
N GLU A 65 1.42 -10.62 1.50
CA GLU A 65 0.04 -10.52 2.01
C GLU A 65 0.06 -10.69 3.54
N LEU A 66 -0.62 -9.78 4.22
CA LEU A 66 -0.95 -9.93 5.63
C LEU A 66 -2.00 -11.04 5.70
N ALA A 67 -1.56 -12.25 6.08
CA ALA A 67 -2.46 -13.38 6.26
C ALA A 67 -3.66 -12.93 7.10
N LYS A 68 -4.87 -13.32 6.68
CA LYS A 68 -6.02 -13.31 7.59
C LYS A 68 -5.56 -14.07 8.83
N GLY A 69 -5.65 -13.42 9.99
CA GLY A 69 -5.38 -14.09 11.27
C GLY A 69 -6.15 -15.42 11.33
N PRO A 70 -5.67 -16.37 12.15
CA PRO A 70 -6.24 -17.71 12.25
C PRO A 70 -7.77 -17.72 12.43
#